data_AF-A0A9W9ZRD7-F1
#
_entry.id   AF-A0A9W9ZRD7-F1
#
_cell.length_a   1.000
_cell.length_b   1.000
_cell.length_c   1.000
_cell.angle_alpha   90.00
_cell.angle_beta   90.00
_cell.angle_gamma   90.00
#
_symmetry.space_group_name_H-M   'P 1'
#
loop_
_entity.id
_entity.type
_entity.pdbx_description
1 polymer ?
#
loop_
_entity_poly.entity_id
_entity_poly.type
_entity_poly.pdbx_seq_one_letter_code
_entity_poly.pdbx_strand_id
1 'polypeptide(L)'
;MKDEKKLHFSTSEEREFRSLCDEFDRLQKQCQNDLTPLLPGHVTDDTLQELLFEELTDSTIDRGTDAGILGDDMQRLLRFATAVGLVTKSSSNDLHELSHQLEACLITITSVMRRVFWKNGLTPPQPQDVSGLKRRLDELTRTFLNFLGEINKENTDSGKLKESSVDDVRNYVIVRTLGGVLLPFKRDLGHLMAG
;
A
#
# COMPACT_ATOMS: atom_id res chain seq x y z
N MET A 1 25.37 -19.74 13.20
CA MET A 1 24.38 -18.92 12.47
C MET A 1 23.33 -19.86 11.93
N LYS A 2 22.06 -19.73 12.34
CA LYS A 2 20.97 -20.44 11.66
C LYS A 2 20.85 -19.82 10.26
N ASP A 3 20.72 -20.65 9.23
CA ASP A 3 20.64 -20.21 7.84
C ASP A 3 19.42 -19.29 7.66
N GLU A 4 19.64 -17.98 7.55
CA GLU A 4 18.62 -16.98 7.15
C GLU A 4 18.09 -17.23 5.71
N LYS A 5 18.66 -18.21 5.01
CA LYS A 5 18.32 -18.62 3.66
C LYS A 5 17.02 -19.40 3.55
N LYS A 6 16.46 -19.91 4.65
CA LYS A 6 15.21 -20.68 4.60
C LYS A 6 14.33 -20.46 5.81
N LEU A 7 13.15 -19.90 5.59
CA LEU A 7 12.15 -19.69 6.63
C LEU A 7 11.23 -20.91 6.78
N HIS A 8 10.92 -21.28 8.02
CA HIS A 8 9.95 -22.34 8.31
C HIS A 8 8.59 -21.76 8.67
N PHE A 9 7.57 -22.17 7.92
CA PHE A 9 6.16 -21.85 8.14
C PHE A 9 5.44 -23.04 8.77
N SER A 10 4.39 -22.77 9.54
CA SER A 10 3.41 -23.78 9.94
C SER A 10 2.25 -23.78 8.97
N THR A 11 1.56 -24.91 8.86
CA THR A 11 0.32 -25.02 8.08
C THR A 11 -0.74 -24.00 8.50
N SER A 12 -0.74 -23.59 9.77
CA SER A 12 -1.65 -22.54 10.26
C SER A 12 -1.26 -21.16 9.70
N GLU A 13 0.03 -20.81 9.74
CA GLU A 13 0.54 -19.54 9.18
C GLU A 13 0.30 -19.48 7.66
N GLU A 14 0.55 -20.57 6.92
CA GLU A 14 0.29 -20.63 5.49
C GLU A 14 -1.19 -20.41 5.15
N ARG A 15 -2.09 -21.04 5.91
CA ARG A 15 -3.55 -20.87 5.72
C ARG A 15 -3.97 -19.44 6.02
N GLU A 16 -3.43 -18.85 7.07
CA GLU A 16 -3.71 -17.47 7.47
C GLU A 16 -3.21 -16.49 6.40
N PHE A 17 -2.00 -16.66 5.86
CA PHE A 17 -1.50 -15.87 4.75
C PHE A 17 -2.40 -15.93 3.52
N ARG A 18 -2.82 -17.13 3.11
CA ARG A 18 -3.71 -17.30 1.94
C ARG A 18 -5.05 -16.60 2.17
N SER A 19 -5.67 -16.82 3.34
CA SER A 19 -6.95 -16.18 3.68
C SER A 19 -6.85 -14.66 3.71
N LEU A 20 -5.74 -14.11 4.23
CA LEU A 20 -5.51 -12.66 4.26
C LEU A 20 -5.25 -12.11 2.85
N CYS A 21 -4.56 -12.85 1.97
CA CYS A 21 -4.35 -12.45 0.58
C CYS A 21 -5.67 -12.36 -0.20
N ASP A 22 -6.57 -13.33 -0.02
CA ASP A 22 -7.89 -13.30 -0.66
C ASP A 22 -8.70 -12.08 -0.17
N GLU A 23 -8.63 -11.80 1.14
CA GLU A 23 -9.29 -10.65 1.74
C GLU A 23 -8.68 -9.31 1.29
N PHE A 24 -7.34 -9.25 1.09
CA PHE A 24 -6.68 -8.09 0.51
C PHE A 24 -7.18 -7.78 -0.87
N ASP A 25 -7.22 -8.77 -1.76
CA ASP A 25 -7.67 -8.57 -3.14
C ASP A 25 -9.11 -8.07 -3.16
N ARG A 26 -9.97 -8.61 -2.28
CA ARG A 26 -11.36 -8.18 -2.14
C ARG A 26 -11.46 -6.72 -1.68
N LEU A 27 -10.85 -6.39 -0.55
CA LEU A 27 -10.94 -5.06 0.07
C LEU A 27 -10.26 -3.97 -0.77
N GLN A 28 -9.07 -4.25 -1.31
CA GLN A 28 -8.34 -3.32 -2.18
C GLN A 28 -9.19 -2.99 -3.42
N LYS A 29 -9.77 -4.00 -4.08
CA LYS A 29 -10.60 -3.79 -5.27
C LYS A 29 -11.87 -3.00 -4.96
N GLN A 30 -12.52 -3.28 -3.84
CA GLN A 30 -13.70 -2.53 -3.40
C GLN A 30 -13.35 -1.06 -3.12
N CYS A 31 -12.32 -0.79 -2.33
CA CYS A 31 -11.83 0.57 -2.09
C CYS A 31 -11.50 1.30 -3.40
N GLN A 32 -10.84 0.64 -4.35
CA GLN A 32 -10.48 1.25 -5.62
C GLN A 32 -11.72 1.60 -6.45
N ASN A 33 -12.70 0.69 -6.53
CA ASN A 33 -13.95 0.93 -7.24
C ASN A 33 -14.73 2.12 -6.66
N ASP A 34 -14.75 2.26 -5.33
CA ASP A 34 -15.44 3.34 -4.63
C ASP A 34 -14.72 4.69 -4.76
N LEU A 35 -13.39 4.67 -4.89
CA LEU A 35 -12.57 5.86 -5.13
C LEU A 35 -12.60 6.35 -6.59
N THR A 36 -12.75 5.44 -7.55
CA THR A 36 -12.77 5.75 -9.00
C THR A 36 -13.74 6.88 -9.37
N PRO A 37 -15.03 6.88 -8.96
CA PRO A 37 -15.97 7.94 -9.32
C PRO A 37 -15.69 9.30 -8.65
N LEU A 38 -14.79 9.35 -7.66
CA LEU A 38 -14.40 10.59 -6.98
C LEU A 38 -13.26 11.32 -7.71
N LEU A 39 -12.59 10.64 -8.65
CA LEU A 39 -11.49 11.24 -9.40
C LEU A 39 -11.97 12.46 -10.21
N PRO A 40 -11.19 13.55 -10.25
CA PRO A 40 -11.49 14.66 -11.13
C PRO A 40 -11.56 14.19 -12.59
N GLY A 41 -12.54 14.67 -13.36
CA GLY A 41 -12.79 14.14 -14.72
C GLY A 41 -11.65 14.28 -15.73
N HIS A 42 -10.64 15.11 -15.46
CA HIS A 42 -9.42 15.26 -16.28
C HIS A 42 -8.29 14.31 -15.86
N VAL A 43 -8.46 13.58 -14.76
CA VAL A 43 -7.52 12.57 -14.28
C VAL A 43 -7.98 11.22 -14.83
N THR A 44 -7.25 10.73 -15.83
CA THR A 44 -7.48 9.42 -16.45
C THR A 44 -6.47 8.40 -15.93
N ASP A 45 -6.74 7.11 -16.15
CA ASP A 45 -5.80 6.04 -15.80
C ASP A 45 -4.41 6.26 -16.44
N ASP A 46 -4.36 6.77 -17.69
CA ASP A 46 -3.11 7.09 -18.39
C ASP A 46 -2.33 8.18 -17.66
N THR A 47 -2.99 9.28 -17.28
CA THR A 47 -2.32 10.36 -16.53
C THR A 47 -1.85 9.89 -15.17
N LEU A 48 -2.62 9.02 -14.50
CA LEU A 48 -2.26 8.50 -13.20
C LEU A 48 -1.04 7.59 -13.23
N GLN A 49 -0.65 7.03 -14.38
CA GLN A 49 0.62 6.26 -14.47
C GLN A 49 1.83 7.12 -14.14
N GLU A 50 1.75 8.43 -14.36
CA GLU A 50 2.82 9.39 -14.08
C GLU A 50 2.94 9.73 -12.58
N LEU A 51 1.93 9.41 -11.76
CA LEU A 51 1.97 9.63 -10.33
C LEU A 51 2.37 8.34 -9.59
N LEU A 52 3.63 8.31 -9.17
CA LEU A 52 4.24 7.21 -8.42
C LEU A 52 4.55 7.61 -6.98
N PHE A 53 4.16 6.75 -6.03
CA PHE A 53 4.51 6.89 -4.62
C PHE A 53 5.64 5.92 -4.25
N GLU A 54 6.85 6.21 -4.74
CA GLU A 54 8.05 5.39 -4.52
C GLU A 54 8.31 5.09 -3.04
N GLU A 55 8.03 6.07 -2.16
CA GLU A 55 8.13 5.89 -0.71
C GLU A 55 7.32 4.70 -0.16
N LEU A 56 6.23 4.31 -0.83
CA LEU A 56 5.44 3.15 -0.43
C LEU A 56 6.05 1.85 -0.97
N THR A 57 6.62 1.88 -2.17
CA THR A 57 7.03 0.69 -2.93
C THR A 57 8.50 0.32 -2.79
N ASP A 58 9.37 1.27 -2.46
CA ASP A 58 10.81 1.06 -2.48
C ASP A 58 11.26 -0.08 -1.58
N SER A 59 12.23 -0.84 -2.08
CA SER A 59 12.89 -1.86 -1.28
C SER A 59 13.83 -1.18 -0.30
N THR A 60 13.76 -1.60 0.95
CA THR A 60 14.46 -0.96 2.07
C THR A 60 15.34 -1.94 2.84
N ILE A 61 15.24 -3.22 2.48
CA ILE A 61 15.99 -4.33 3.06
C ILE A 61 16.55 -5.16 1.91
N ASP A 62 17.78 -5.65 2.05
CA ASP A 62 18.37 -6.56 1.07
C ASP A 62 17.55 -7.85 0.97
N ARG A 63 17.11 -8.17 -0.25
CA ARG A 63 16.25 -9.33 -0.55
C ARG A 63 17.05 -10.59 -0.92
N GLY A 64 18.35 -10.63 -0.63
CA GLY A 64 19.21 -11.78 -0.92
C GLY A 64 18.90 -13.07 -0.13
N THR A 65 17.99 -13.01 0.84
CA THR A 65 17.57 -14.15 1.68
C THR A 65 16.05 -14.20 1.86
N ASP A 66 15.51 -15.35 2.25
CA ASP A 66 14.09 -15.50 2.60
C ASP A 66 13.65 -14.51 3.69
N ALA A 67 14.48 -14.34 4.71
CA ALA A 67 14.26 -13.35 5.76
C ALA A 67 14.28 -11.92 5.22
N GLY A 68 15.17 -11.63 4.27
CA GLY A 68 15.25 -10.35 3.57
C GLY A 68 13.99 -10.06 2.76
N ILE A 69 13.50 -11.04 1.99
CA ILE A 69 12.24 -10.95 1.23
C ILE A 69 11.06 -10.68 2.15
N LEU A 70 10.85 -11.52 3.17
CA LEU A 70 9.74 -11.37 4.12
C LEU A 70 9.82 -10.04 4.88
N GLY A 71 11.02 -9.63 5.26
CA GLY A 71 11.26 -8.39 5.98
C GLY A 71 10.96 -7.15 5.13
N ASP A 72 11.40 -7.15 3.87
CA ASP A 72 11.16 -6.06 2.93
C ASP A 72 9.67 -5.92 2.61
N ASP A 73 8.97 -7.04 2.38
CA ASP A 73 7.52 -7.05 2.18
C ASP A 73 6.77 -6.58 3.44
N MET A 74 7.22 -6.99 4.64
CA MET A 74 6.67 -6.51 5.90
C MET A 74 6.78 -4.98 6.01
N GLN A 75 7.92 -4.38 5.64
CA GLN A 75 8.09 -2.93 5.66
C GLN A 75 7.18 -2.23 4.67
N ARG A 76 7.10 -2.73 3.42
CA ARG A 76 6.15 -2.20 2.42
C ARG A 76 4.72 -2.20 2.94
N LEU A 77 4.24 -3.33 3.45
CA LEU A 77 2.86 -3.46 3.94
C LEU A 77 2.59 -2.55 5.16
N LEU A 78 3.58 -2.31 6.03
CA LEU A 78 3.45 -1.35 7.13
C LEU A 78 3.33 0.11 6.64
N ARG A 79 4.08 0.49 5.60
CA ARG A 79 3.93 1.81 4.97
C ARG A 79 2.55 1.95 4.33
N PHE A 80 2.08 0.92 3.64
CA PHE A 80 0.71 0.89 3.11
C PHE A 80 -0.35 0.93 4.21
N ALA A 81 -0.15 0.28 5.37
CA ALA A 81 -1.11 0.35 6.48
C ALA A 81 -1.30 1.81 6.92
N THR A 82 -0.19 2.52 7.08
CA THR A 82 -0.21 3.95 7.41
C THR A 82 -0.88 4.79 6.32
N ALA A 83 -0.57 4.52 5.05
CA ALA A 83 -1.12 5.26 3.91
C ALA A 83 -2.63 5.02 3.75
N VAL A 84 -3.09 3.77 3.85
CA VAL A 84 -4.52 3.42 3.80
C VAL A 84 -5.28 4.08 4.95
N GLY A 85 -4.67 4.19 6.13
CA GLY A 85 -5.24 4.95 7.25
C GLY A 85 -5.49 6.43 6.94
N LEU A 86 -4.88 7.01 5.90
CA LEU A 86 -5.18 8.38 5.44
C LEU A 86 -6.46 8.47 4.62
N VAL A 87 -6.84 7.39 3.91
CA VAL A 87 -8.06 7.32 3.09
C VAL A 87 -9.30 7.58 3.95
N THR A 88 -9.28 7.07 5.19
CA THR A 88 -10.35 7.19 6.19
C THR A 88 -10.80 8.63 6.49
N LYS A 89 -9.95 9.64 6.28
CA LYS A 89 -10.20 11.02 6.75
C LYS A 89 -10.91 11.93 5.74
N SER A 90 -11.25 11.42 4.55
CA SER A 90 -11.64 12.28 3.42
C SER A 90 -12.84 11.78 2.59
N SER A 91 -13.48 10.68 2.98
CA SER A 91 -14.50 10.01 2.16
C SER A 91 -15.82 9.70 2.88
N SER A 92 -16.79 9.14 2.15
CA SER A 92 -18.06 8.62 2.68
C SER A 92 -17.86 7.57 3.78
N ASN A 93 -18.89 7.35 4.62
CA ASN A 93 -18.87 6.39 5.72
C ASN A 93 -18.53 4.96 5.29
N ASP A 94 -18.96 4.54 4.10
CA ASP A 94 -18.73 3.18 3.60
C ASP A 94 -17.25 2.98 3.20
N LEU A 95 -16.66 3.97 2.52
CA LEU A 95 -15.24 3.94 2.16
C LEU A 95 -14.33 4.08 3.39
N HIS A 96 -14.78 4.80 4.41
CA HIS A 96 -14.11 4.83 5.71
C HIS A 96 -14.02 3.43 6.33
N GLU A 97 -15.14 2.69 6.39
CA GLU A 97 -15.16 1.34 6.93
C GLU A 97 -14.31 0.36 6.10
N LEU A 98 -14.40 0.42 4.77
CA LEU A 98 -13.58 -0.42 3.88
C LEU A 98 -12.08 -0.15 4.04
N SER A 99 -11.68 1.12 4.10
CA SER A 99 -10.27 1.48 4.31
C SER A 99 -9.77 1.06 5.69
N HIS A 100 -10.59 1.17 6.74
CA HIS A 100 -10.24 0.69 8.07
C HIS A 100 -10.08 -0.84 8.11
N GLN A 101 -10.97 -1.59 7.45
CA GLN A 101 -10.83 -3.05 7.30
C GLN A 101 -9.55 -3.42 6.54
N LEU A 102 -9.23 -2.69 5.47
CA LEU A 102 -8.02 -2.89 4.68
C LEU A 102 -6.75 -2.61 5.50
N GLU A 103 -6.73 -1.52 6.27
CA GLU A 103 -5.65 -1.20 7.21
C GLU A 103 -5.49 -2.30 8.26
N ALA A 104 -6.58 -2.74 8.88
CA ALA A 104 -6.56 -3.82 9.87
C ALA A 104 -6.01 -5.12 9.26
N CYS A 105 -6.34 -5.43 8.01
CA CYS A 105 -5.79 -6.56 7.29
C CYS A 105 -4.26 -6.43 7.11
N LEU A 106 -3.77 -5.24 6.69
CA LEU A 106 -2.31 -4.95 6.57
C LEU A 106 -1.57 -5.12 7.89
N ILE A 107 -2.17 -4.68 8.99
CA ILE A 107 -1.60 -4.86 10.34
C ILE A 107 -1.61 -6.35 10.73
N THR A 108 -2.66 -7.08 10.36
CA THR A 108 -2.81 -8.49 10.71
C THR A 108 -1.79 -9.34 9.97
N ILE A 109 -1.64 -9.18 8.66
CA ILE A 109 -0.67 -9.95 7.88
C ILE A 109 0.76 -9.67 8.31
N THR A 110 1.10 -8.40 8.60
CA THR A 110 2.44 -8.05 9.11
C THR A 110 2.68 -8.61 10.51
N SER A 111 1.62 -8.80 11.31
CA SER A 111 1.71 -9.52 12.59
C SER A 111 1.99 -11.01 12.39
N VAL A 112 1.42 -11.65 11.36
CA VAL A 112 1.77 -13.03 10.97
C VAL A 112 3.24 -13.12 10.59
N MET A 113 3.74 -12.19 9.78
CA MET A 113 5.16 -12.13 9.39
C MET A 113 6.08 -12.04 10.61
N ARG A 114 5.75 -11.18 11.60
CA ARG A 114 6.53 -11.10 12.86
C ARG A 114 6.57 -12.43 13.60
N ARG A 115 5.46 -13.17 13.63
CA ARG A 115 5.43 -14.52 14.25
C ARG A 115 6.37 -15.49 13.52
N VAL A 116 6.39 -15.45 12.19
CA VAL A 116 7.34 -16.24 11.38
C VAL A 116 8.78 -15.88 11.72
N PHE A 117 9.12 -14.59 11.84
CA PHE A 117 10.46 -14.15 12.30
C PHE A 117 10.83 -14.76 13.65
N TRP A 118 9.99 -14.58 14.67
CA TRP A 118 10.27 -15.06 16.03
C TRP A 118 10.39 -16.57 16.11
N LYS A 119 9.52 -17.30 15.40
CA LYS A 119 9.56 -18.76 15.33
C LYS A 119 10.85 -19.28 14.73
N ASN A 120 11.40 -18.57 13.74
CA ASN A 120 12.68 -18.91 13.12
C ASN A 120 13.89 -18.41 13.96
N GLY A 121 13.65 -17.76 15.11
CA GLY A 121 14.69 -17.22 15.98
C GLY A 121 15.36 -15.97 15.41
N LEU A 122 14.65 -15.24 14.55
CA LEU A 122 15.09 -14.01 13.91
C LEU A 122 14.39 -12.79 14.52
N THR A 123 15.05 -11.63 14.45
CA THR A 123 14.45 -10.36 14.85
C THR A 123 13.73 -9.75 13.65
N PRO A 124 12.42 -9.42 13.76
CA PRO A 124 11.74 -8.72 12.68
C PRO A 124 12.34 -7.32 12.48
N PRO A 125 12.30 -6.78 11.26
CA PRO A 125 12.82 -5.45 11.00
C PRO A 125 12.03 -4.40 11.79
N GLN A 126 12.73 -3.36 12.26
CA GLN A 126 12.10 -2.24 12.94
C GLN A 126 11.24 -1.45 11.95
N PRO A 127 10.00 -1.07 12.29
CA PRO A 127 9.17 -0.24 11.42
C PRO A 127 9.89 1.04 11.05
N GLN A 128 9.84 1.42 9.77
CA GLN A 128 10.38 2.69 9.32
C GLN A 128 9.62 3.88 9.90
N ASP A 129 10.33 5.01 10.03
CA ASP A 129 9.69 6.27 10.37
C ASP A 129 8.86 6.77 9.18
N VAL A 130 7.55 6.72 9.34
CA VAL A 130 6.56 7.24 8.39
C VAL A 130 6.04 8.60 8.81
N SER A 131 6.73 9.28 9.74
CA SER A 131 6.42 10.66 10.10
C SER A 131 6.47 11.55 8.86
N GLY A 132 5.43 12.37 8.69
CA GLY A 132 5.30 13.25 7.53
C GLY A 132 4.89 12.55 6.22
N LEU A 133 4.59 11.25 6.20
CA LEU A 133 4.14 10.53 4.99
C LEU A 133 2.97 11.26 4.31
N LYS A 134 1.91 11.62 5.06
CA LYS A 134 0.78 12.39 4.52
C LYS A 134 1.25 13.64 3.78
N ARG A 135 2.11 14.44 4.40
CA ARG A 135 2.60 15.70 3.81
C ARG A 135 3.30 15.46 2.47
N ARG A 136 4.16 14.44 2.40
CA ARG A 136 4.90 14.11 1.17
C ARG A 136 3.98 13.58 0.07
N LEU A 137 3.04 12.69 0.40
CA LEU A 137 2.04 12.20 -0.55
C LEU A 137 1.14 13.34 -1.08
N ASP A 138 0.75 14.27 -0.20
CA ASP A 138 -0.02 15.47 -0.59
C ASP A 138 0.79 16.38 -1.52
N GLU A 139 2.06 16.64 -1.20
CA GLU A 139 2.97 17.48 -2.00
C GLU A 139 3.19 16.89 -3.41
N LEU A 140 3.42 15.58 -3.52
CA LEU A 140 3.52 14.88 -4.80
C LEU A 140 2.22 14.99 -5.61
N THR A 141 1.08 14.75 -4.95
CA THR A 141 -0.23 14.79 -5.61
C THR A 141 -0.57 16.21 -6.09
N ARG A 142 -0.26 17.24 -5.30
CA ARG A 142 -0.42 18.65 -5.70
C ARG A 142 0.45 18.99 -6.90
N THR A 143 1.70 18.57 -6.89
CA THR A 143 2.64 18.83 -7.98
C THR A 143 2.12 18.20 -9.28
N PHE A 144 1.67 16.94 -9.21
CA PHE A 144 1.05 16.24 -10.32
C PHE A 144 -0.21 16.95 -10.84
N LEU A 145 -1.14 17.32 -9.96
CA LEU A 145 -2.38 17.98 -10.35
C LEU A 145 -2.16 19.38 -10.93
N ASN A 146 -1.18 20.13 -10.43
CA ASN A 146 -0.81 21.43 -11.01
C ASN A 146 -0.24 21.24 -12.42
N PHE A 147 0.64 20.26 -12.63
CA PHE A 147 1.18 19.94 -13.95
C PHE A 147 0.06 19.56 -14.95
N LEU A 148 -0.89 18.71 -14.54
CA LEU A 148 -2.05 18.38 -15.38
C LEU A 148 -2.95 19.60 -15.66
N GLY A 149 -3.14 20.48 -14.67
CA GLY A 149 -3.89 21.72 -14.82
C GLY A 149 -3.25 22.72 -15.79
N GLU A 150 -1.91 22.78 -15.82
CA GLU A 150 -1.17 23.60 -16.79
C GLU A 150 -1.30 23.07 -18.24
N ILE A 151 -1.42 21.76 -18.40
CA ILE A 151 -1.65 21.10 -19.69
C ILE A 151 -3.11 21.27 -20.16
N ASN A 152 -4.07 21.21 -19.24
CA ASN A 152 -5.51 21.30 -19.52
C ASN A 152 -6.07 22.69 -19.16
N LYS A 153 -5.84 23.68 -20.04
CA LYS A 153 -6.24 25.10 -19.88
C LYS A 153 -7.77 25.40 -19.83
N GLU A 154 -8.61 24.42 -19.53
CA GLU A 154 -10.06 24.61 -19.29
C GLU A 154 -10.45 24.59 -17.80
N ASN A 155 -9.53 24.27 -16.87
CA ASN A 155 -9.90 23.78 -15.53
C ASN A 155 -9.84 24.80 -14.39
N THR A 156 -10.35 26.01 -14.61
CA THR A 156 -10.35 27.01 -13.54
C THR A 156 -11.67 27.74 -13.45
N ASP A 157 -12.60 27.21 -12.65
CA ASP A 157 -13.36 28.10 -11.80
C ASP A 157 -12.36 28.68 -10.77
N SER A 158 -11.83 29.87 -11.07
CA SER A 158 -10.96 30.73 -10.23
C SER A 158 -9.46 30.40 -10.06
N GLY A 159 -8.89 29.39 -10.71
CA GLY A 159 -7.42 29.26 -10.81
C GLY A 159 -6.75 28.42 -9.73
N LYS A 160 -7.51 27.84 -8.80
CA LYS A 160 -6.96 27.17 -7.62
C LYS A 160 -7.39 25.70 -7.54
N LEU A 161 -6.41 24.83 -7.30
CA LEU A 161 -6.61 23.42 -7.03
C LEU A 161 -7.49 23.23 -5.78
N LYS A 162 -8.54 22.41 -5.89
CA LYS A 162 -9.38 22.05 -4.74
C LYS A 162 -8.65 21.03 -3.87
N GLU A 163 -8.68 21.24 -2.57
CA GLU A 163 -8.04 20.33 -1.61
C GLU A 163 -8.62 18.90 -1.69
N SER A 164 -9.95 18.79 -1.91
CA SER A 164 -10.61 17.50 -2.08
C SER A 164 -10.03 16.70 -3.27
N SER A 165 -9.66 17.37 -4.36
CA SER A 165 -9.05 16.70 -5.51
C SER A 165 -7.67 16.12 -5.18
N VAL A 166 -6.92 16.76 -4.28
CA VAL A 166 -5.65 16.21 -3.76
C VAL A 166 -5.93 14.96 -2.95
N ASP A 167 -6.91 15.00 -2.05
CA ASP A 167 -7.28 13.84 -1.23
C ASP A 167 -7.79 12.67 -2.09
N ASP A 168 -8.71 12.90 -3.02
CA ASP A 168 -9.31 11.88 -3.87
C ASP A 168 -8.26 11.15 -4.73
N VAL A 169 -7.38 11.92 -5.39
CA VAL A 169 -6.31 11.36 -6.21
C VAL A 169 -5.27 10.63 -5.37
N ARG A 170 -4.83 11.22 -4.25
CA ARG A 170 -3.90 10.56 -3.32
C ARG A 170 -4.47 9.22 -2.86
N ASN A 171 -5.71 9.21 -2.40
CA ASN A 171 -6.37 8.01 -1.88
C ASN A 171 -6.48 6.92 -2.95
N TYR A 172 -6.92 7.30 -4.16
CA TYR A 172 -6.98 6.36 -5.28
C TYR A 172 -5.61 5.78 -5.61
N VAL A 173 -4.57 6.61 -5.69
CA VAL A 173 -3.21 6.16 -6.01
C VAL A 173 -2.65 5.27 -4.91
N ILE A 174 -2.89 5.55 -3.62
CA ILE A 174 -2.50 4.65 -2.52
C ILE A 174 -3.09 3.26 -2.74
N VAL A 175 -4.41 3.16 -2.96
CA VAL A 175 -5.11 1.89 -3.09
C VAL A 175 -4.73 1.16 -4.39
N ARG A 176 -4.61 1.87 -5.50
CA ARG A 176 -4.14 1.33 -6.78
C ARG A 176 -2.72 0.76 -6.66
N THR A 177 -1.83 1.50 -6.04
CA THR A 177 -0.42 1.09 -5.87
C THR A 177 -0.32 -0.13 -4.97
N LEU A 178 -1.15 -0.20 -3.92
CA LEU A 178 -1.26 -1.42 -3.10
C LEU A 178 -1.66 -2.63 -3.96
N GLY A 179 -2.65 -2.48 -4.86
CA GLY A 179 -3.04 -3.53 -5.81
C GLY A 179 -1.86 -4.02 -6.67
N GLY A 180 -1.01 -3.10 -7.13
CA GLY A 180 0.21 -3.43 -7.86
C GLY A 180 1.25 -4.19 -7.03
N VAL A 181 1.36 -3.90 -5.73
CA VAL A 181 2.30 -4.55 -4.80
C VAL A 181 1.81 -5.91 -4.30
N LEU A 182 0.50 -6.17 -4.27
CA LEU A 182 -0.05 -7.45 -3.82
C LEU A 182 0.38 -8.62 -4.71
N LEU A 183 0.57 -8.41 -6.02
CA LEU A 183 1.02 -9.45 -6.93
C LEU A 183 2.45 -9.95 -6.64
N PRO A 184 3.50 -9.08 -6.61
CA PRO A 184 4.84 -9.52 -6.25
C PRO A 184 4.87 -10.10 -4.83
N PHE A 185 4.16 -9.50 -3.88
CA PHE A 185 4.04 -10.04 -2.53
C PHE A 185 3.50 -11.49 -2.50
N LYS A 186 2.41 -11.78 -3.20
CA LYS A 186 1.85 -13.14 -3.30
C LYS A 186 2.84 -14.12 -3.94
N ARG A 187 3.60 -13.67 -4.94
CA ARG A 187 4.67 -14.47 -5.56
C ARG A 187 5.78 -14.79 -4.56
N ASP A 188 6.23 -13.79 -3.81
CA ASP A 188 7.25 -13.94 -2.77
C ASP A 188 6.80 -14.91 -1.68
N LEU A 189 5.57 -14.75 -1.17
CA LEU A 189 4.98 -15.72 -0.23
C LEU A 189 4.95 -17.14 -0.81
N GLY A 190 4.54 -17.30 -2.07
CA GLY A 190 4.53 -18.59 -2.75
C GLY A 190 5.91 -19.24 -2.80
N HIS A 191 6.96 -18.45 -3.07
CA HIS A 191 8.34 -18.91 -3.03
C HIS A 191 8.77 -19.33 -1.62
N LEU A 192 8.50 -18.48 -0.62
CA LEU A 192 8.87 -18.72 0.78
C LEU A 192 8.20 -19.95 1.38
N MET A 193 6.96 -20.25 0.98
CA MET A 193 6.21 -21.42 1.47
C MET A 193 6.52 -22.72 0.71
N ALA A 194 7.15 -22.65 -0.47
CA ALA A 194 7.48 -23.82 -1.26
C ALA A 194 8.81 -24.49 -0.84
N GLY A 195 9.63 -23.79 -0.07
CA GLY A 195 10.91 -24.28 0.46
C GLY A 195 10.71 -25.20 1.66
#